data_AF-A0A803L073-F1
#
_entry.id   AF-A0A803L073-F1
#
_cell.length_a   1.000
_cell.length_b   1.000
_cell.length_c   1.000
_cell.angle_alpha   90.00
_cell.angle_beta   90.00
_cell.angle_gamma   90.00
#
_symmetry.space_group_name_H-M   'P 1'
#
loop_
_entity.id
_entity.type
_entity.pdbx_description
1 polymer ?
#
loop_
_entity_poly.entity_id
_entity_poly.type
_entity_poly.pdbx_seq_one_letter_code
_entity_poly.pdbx_strand_id
1 'polypeptide(L)'
;MPNIYNALVVKGRDTTSEPINVTCEVQQLLGNNRVRAVAMSATDGLTRGMEVIDTGAPLSVPVGGATLGCIFNVLGEPVDNLGPVDTRTTSPIHRSAPAFTQLDTKLSIFEIGIKVVDLLSPYRRGGKIRLFGGAGVGKTVLIMELINNIAKAHGGVSVFGGVGERTREGNDLYMEMKEYGVINEQNIAESKVALVYGQMNEPPGARMRVGLTALTMAEYFRDVNEQDILLFIDNIFHFVQAGSEERITSTKEGSITSIQAVYVPADDLTDPAPATTFAHLDATTVLSRGLAAKGIYPAVDPLDSTSTMLQPRIVGEEHYEIAQKVKETLQRYKEIQDVIAILRLDELSEEDRLTVARARKIERFLSQPFFVAEVFTGSPGKYVGLTETIRGFQLILSGELDGLPEQAFYLVEVKEIILSTNSGQIGVLPNHAPTSTAVDIGILRVRLNDQWLTMALMGGFARISNNEITILVNDAERGSDIDSQEAQRTLEITEANLRKAEGKRQVIEANLALRRARTRVEASNPISL
;
A
#
# COMPACT_ATOMS: atom_id res chain seq x y z
N MET A 1 -19.53 -44.14 -12.07
CA MET A 1 -18.64 -43.97 -10.90
C MET A 1 -18.14 -42.54 -10.96
N PRO A 2 -18.24 -41.77 -9.86
CA PRO A 2 -17.79 -40.37 -9.85
C PRO A 2 -16.31 -40.26 -10.19
N ASN A 3 -15.92 -39.18 -10.87
CA ASN A 3 -14.52 -38.88 -11.13
C ASN A 3 -13.84 -38.28 -9.90
N ILE A 4 -12.50 -38.26 -9.91
CA ILE A 4 -11.73 -37.47 -8.93
C ILE A 4 -12.14 -36.00 -9.08
N TYR A 5 -12.29 -35.31 -7.96
CA TYR A 5 -12.78 -33.94 -7.80
C TYR A 5 -14.28 -33.71 -8.03
N ASN A 6 -15.07 -34.72 -8.41
CA ASN A 6 -16.53 -34.56 -8.42
C ASN A 6 -17.04 -34.20 -7.01
N ALA A 7 -17.99 -33.28 -6.97
CA ALA A 7 -18.75 -33.00 -5.76
C ALA A 7 -19.82 -34.08 -5.55
N LEU A 8 -19.93 -34.53 -4.30
CA LEU A 8 -20.93 -35.47 -3.84
C LEU A 8 -21.77 -34.80 -2.76
N VAL A 9 -23.08 -34.96 -2.84
CA VAL A 9 -24.02 -34.42 -1.85
C VAL A 9 -24.62 -35.58 -1.08
N VAL A 10 -24.31 -35.65 0.21
CA VAL A 10 -24.93 -36.62 1.12
C VAL A 10 -26.24 -36.02 1.63
N LYS A 11 -27.36 -36.63 1.27
CA LYS A 11 -28.69 -36.24 1.74
C LYS A 11 -29.20 -37.24 2.75
N GLY A 12 -29.69 -36.75 3.88
CA GLY A 12 -30.25 -37.59 4.92
C GLY A 12 -31.02 -36.81 5.95
N ARG A 13 -31.39 -37.51 7.03
CA ARG A 13 -31.86 -36.91 8.27
C ARG A 13 -30.97 -37.41 9.39
N ASP A 14 -30.67 -36.53 10.33
CA ASP A 14 -29.91 -36.89 11.53
C ASP A 14 -30.78 -37.71 12.51
N THR A 15 -30.22 -38.06 13.67
CA THR A 15 -30.95 -38.76 14.73
C THR A 15 -32.10 -37.94 15.35
N THR A 16 -32.11 -36.62 15.17
CA THR A 16 -33.15 -35.70 15.64
C THR A 16 -34.18 -35.31 14.55
N SER A 17 -34.09 -35.93 13.35
CA SER A 17 -34.90 -35.67 12.15
C SER A 17 -34.64 -34.33 11.45
N GLU A 18 -33.56 -33.63 11.75
CA GLU A 18 -33.09 -32.47 11.00
C GLU A 18 -32.49 -32.89 9.66
N PRO A 19 -32.72 -32.11 8.58
CA PRO A 19 -32.16 -32.42 7.26
C PRO A 19 -30.64 -32.27 7.27
N ILE A 20 -29.93 -33.34 6.91
CA ILE A 20 -28.49 -33.30 6.68
C ILE A 20 -28.23 -33.10 5.19
N ASN A 21 -27.40 -32.10 4.89
CA ASN A 21 -26.89 -31.82 3.55
C ASN A 21 -25.39 -31.55 3.62
N VAL A 22 -24.56 -32.59 3.40
CA VAL A 22 -23.10 -32.48 3.49
C VAL A 22 -22.50 -32.63 2.11
N THR A 23 -21.78 -31.60 1.67
CA THR A 23 -20.99 -31.63 0.43
C THR A 23 -19.63 -32.25 0.69
N CYS A 24 -19.26 -33.21 -0.15
CA CYS A 24 -17.98 -33.92 -0.13
C CYS A 24 -17.32 -33.84 -1.50
N GLU A 25 -15.99 -33.88 -1.57
CA GLU A 25 -15.23 -33.91 -2.82
C GLU A 25 -14.46 -35.23 -2.94
N VAL A 26 -14.61 -35.94 -4.05
CA VAL A 26 -13.88 -37.19 -4.31
C VAL A 26 -12.38 -36.92 -4.43
N GLN A 27 -11.56 -37.60 -3.62
CA GLN A 27 -10.10 -37.52 -3.68
C GLN A 27 -9.45 -38.75 -4.30
N GLN A 28 -10.03 -39.94 -4.09
CA GLN A 28 -9.39 -41.19 -4.51
C GLN A 28 -10.42 -42.22 -4.96
N LEU A 29 -10.07 -43.00 -5.98
CA LEU A 29 -10.82 -44.19 -6.41
C LEU A 29 -10.22 -45.41 -5.72
N LEU A 30 -10.99 -46.08 -4.85
CA LEU A 30 -10.51 -47.19 -4.03
C LEU A 30 -10.68 -48.56 -4.72
N GLY A 31 -11.31 -48.60 -5.89
CA GLY A 31 -11.76 -49.83 -6.53
C GLY A 31 -13.01 -50.42 -5.87
N ASN A 32 -13.52 -51.53 -6.41
CA ASN A 32 -14.76 -52.18 -5.97
C ASN A 32 -15.95 -51.20 -5.87
N ASN A 33 -16.08 -50.30 -6.85
CA ASN A 33 -17.12 -49.25 -6.90
C ASN A 33 -17.15 -48.34 -5.65
N ARG A 34 -16.01 -48.16 -4.97
CA ARG A 34 -15.87 -47.27 -3.82
C ARG A 34 -14.97 -46.09 -4.14
N VAL A 35 -15.35 -44.95 -3.60
CA VAL A 35 -14.57 -43.70 -3.65
C VAL A 35 -14.26 -43.25 -2.23
N ARG A 36 -13.14 -42.53 -2.07
CA ARG A 36 -12.82 -41.77 -0.86
C ARG A 36 -13.06 -40.30 -1.15
N ALA A 37 -13.92 -39.68 -0.34
CA ALA A 37 -14.22 -38.26 -0.43
C ALA A 37 -13.86 -37.54 0.86
N VAL A 38 -13.58 -36.24 0.76
CA VAL A 38 -13.33 -35.34 1.89
C VAL A 38 -14.53 -34.41 2.04
N ALA A 39 -15.06 -34.29 3.26
CA ALA A 39 -16.20 -33.43 3.54
C ALA A 39 -15.78 -31.96 3.64
N MET A 40 -16.65 -31.07 3.18
CA MET A 40 -16.51 -29.61 3.26
C MET A 40 -17.25 -29.02 4.48
N SER A 41 -18.03 -29.84 5.18
CA SER A 41 -18.76 -29.46 6.40
C SER A 41 -18.58 -30.55 7.47
N ALA A 42 -19.05 -30.29 8.69
CA ALA A 42 -19.02 -31.28 9.77
C ALA A 42 -19.75 -32.57 9.35
N THR A 43 -19.19 -33.71 9.70
CA THR A 43 -19.73 -35.05 9.36
C THR A 43 -20.58 -35.65 10.48
N ASP A 44 -20.92 -34.85 11.48
CA ASP A 44 -21.76 -35.29 12.60
C ASP A 44 -23.14 -35.70 12.10
N GLY A 45 -23.68 -36.79 12.65
CA GLY A 45 -24.97 -37.34 12.24
C GLY A 45 -24.95 -38.18 10.95
N LEU A 46 -23.82 -38.26 10.21
CA LEU A 46 -23.73 -39.15 9.06
C LEU A 46 -23.70 -40.62 9.49
N THR A 47 -24.55 -41.44 8.86
CA THR A 47 -24.63 -42.88 9.10
C THR A 47 -24.38 -43.68 7.83
N ARG A 48 -24.00 -44.96 8.01
CA ARG A 48 -23.79 -45.87 6.87
C ARG A 48 -25.13 -46.16 6.20
N GLY A 49 -25.14 -46.13 4.87
CA GLY A 49 -26.35 -46.39 4.07
C GLY A 49 -27.13 -45.14 3.68
N MET A 50 -26.69 -43.94 4.09
CA MET A 50 -27.25 -42.68 3.58
C MET A 50 -27.06 -42.55 2.06
N GLU A 51 -28.01 -41.88 1.41
CA GLU A 51 -27.98 -41.63 -0.02
C GLU A 51 -26.92 -40.57 -0.35
N VAL A 52 -26.13 -40.84 -1.37
CA VAL A 52 -25.08 -39.94 -1.86
C VAL A 52 -25.34 -39.67 -3.33
N ILE A 53 -25.49 -38.40 -3.68
CA ILE A 53 -25.78 -37.94 -5.03
C ILE A 53 -24.51 -37.36 -5.63
N ASP A 54 -24.07 -37.90 -6.77
CA ASP A 54 -22.99 -37.33 -7.57
C ASP A 54 -23.54 -36.14 -8.37
N THR A 55 -22.91 -34.97 -8.26
CA THR A 55 -23.29 -33.80 -9.06
C THR A 55 -22.83 -33.91 -10.51
N GLY A 56 -21.92 -34.85 -10.82
CA GLY A 56 -21.34 -35.06 -12.14
C GLY A 56 -20.21 -34.08 -12.49
N ALA A 57 -19.92 -33.11 -11.63
CA ALA A 57 -18.92 -32.07 -11.87
C ALA A 57 -18.20 -31.66 -10.58
N PRO A 58 -17.04 -30.98 -10.67
CA PRO A 58 -16.41 -30.37 -9.52
C PRO A 58 -17.29 -29.34 -8.81
N LEU A 59 -16.96 -29.04 -7.56
CA LEU A 59 -17.60 -27.94 -6.82
C LEU A 59 -17.50 -26.65 -7.65
N SER A 60 -18.61 -25.95 -7.80
CA SER A 60 -18.72 -24.73 -8.58
C SER A 60 -19.22 -23.59 -7.70
N VAL A 61 -18.63 -22.42 -7.88
CA VAL A 61 -18.85 -21.24 -7.03
C VAL A 61 -19.32 -20.06 -7.87
N PRO A 62 -20.10 -19.11 -7.32
CA PRO A 62 -20.52 -17.93 -8.06
C PRO A 62 -19.33 -17.06 -8.42
N VAL A 63 -19.41 -16.39 -9.57
CA VAL A 63 -18.35 -15.53 -10.11
C VAL A 63 -18.93 -14.27 -10.77
N GLY A 64 -18.08 -13.25 -10.93
CA GLY A 64 -18.42 -11.99 -11.59
C GLY A 64 -18.75 -10.86 -10.64
N GLY A 65 -19.20 -9.72 -11.17
CA GLY A 65 -19.39 -8.49 -10.38
C GLY A 65 -20.37 -8.64 -9.20
N ALA A 66 -21.28 -9.61 -9.24
CA ALA A 66 -22.19 -9.92 -8.14
C ALA A 66 -21.49 -10.43 -6.88
N THR A 67 -20.25 -10.93 -6.98
CA THR A 67 -19.49 -11.41 -5.81
C THR A 67 -18.81 -10.28 -5.04
N LEU A 68 -18.74 -9.07 -5.60
CA LEU A 68 -18.07 -7.94 -4.95
C LEU A 68 -18.90 -7.45 -3.76
N GLY A 69 -18.21 -7.12 -2.66
CA GLY A 69 -18.81 -6.66 -1.41
C GLY A 69 -19.40 -7.76 -0.53
N CYS A 70 -19.44 -9.01 -1.00
CA CYS A 70 -20.02 -10.14 -0.30
C CYS A 70 -18.97 -11.07 0.33
N ILE A 71 -19.41 -11.83 1.32
CA ILE A 71 -18.61 -12.88 1.96
C ILE A 71 -19.14 -14.26 1.57
N PHE A 72 -18.26 -15.11 1.03
CA PHE A 72 -18.57 -16.48 0.65
C PHE A 72 -17.82 -17.52 1.49
N ASN A 73 -18.45 -18.66 1.71
CA ASN A 73 -17.76 -19.86 2.20
C ASN A 73 -17.10 -20.65 1.05
N VAL A 74 -16.46 -21.77 1.37
CA VAL A 74 -15.83 -22.66 0.37
C VAL A 74 -16.80 -23.15 -0.72
N LEU A 75 -18.08 -23.33 -0.39
CA LEU A 75 -19.13 -23.80 -1.30
C LEU A 75 -19.66 -22.69 -2.22
N GLY A 76 -19.25 -21.44 -2.00
CA GLY A 76 -19.79 -20.30 -2.74
C GLY A 76 -21.13 -19.81 -2.21
N GLU A 77 -21.50 -20.16 -0.99
CA GLU A 77 -22.71 -19.68 -0.33
C GLU A 77 -22.40 -18.38 0.43
N PRO A 78 -23.26 -17.34 0.31
CA PRO A 78 -23.06 -16.09 1.02
C PRO A 78 -23.30 -16.28 2.54
N VAL A 79 -22.39 -15.76 3.36
CA VAL A 79 -22.43 -15.87 4.84
C VAL A 79 -22.51 -14.51 5.54
N ASP A 80 -22.69 -13.44 4.78
CA ASP A 80 -22.76 -12.04 5.26
C ASP A 80 -24.17 -11.61 5.73
N ASN A 81 -25.19 -12.45 5.54
CA ASN A 81 -26.60 -12.15 5.83
C ASN A 81 -27.16 -10.91 5.10
N LEU A 82 -26.56 -10.49 3.99
CA LEU A 82 -27.01 -9.33 3.21
C LEU A 82 -28.13 -9.65 2.19
N GLY A 83 -28.57 -10.91 2.16
CA GLY A 83 -29.61 -11.40 1.25
C GLY A 83 -29.04 -12.29 0.14
N PRO A 84 -29.90 -12.74 -0.80
CA PRO A 84 -29.47 -13.61 -1.88
C PRO A 84 -28.62 -12.84 -2.90
N VAL A 85 -27.43 -13.36 -3.19
CA VAL A 85 -26.56 -12.90 -4.27
C VAL A 85 -26.99 -13.54 -5.59
N ASP A 86 -26.79 -12.84 -6.71
CA ASP A 86 -26.98 -13.44 -8.03
C ASP A 86 -25.91 -14.50 -8.30
N THR A 87 -26.31 -15.76 -8.18
CA THR A 87 -25.45 -16.94 -8.35
C THR A 87 -25.63 -17.63 -9.71
N ARG A 88 -26.22 -16.96 -10.70
CA ARG A 88 -26.49 -17.57 -12.03
C ARG A 88 -25.23 -17.98 -12.78
N THR A 89 -24.17 -17.18 -12.69
CA THR A 89 -22.88 -17.48 -13.33
C THR A 89 -21.99 -18.16 -12.31
N THR A 90 -21.61 -19.40 -12.58
CA THR A 90 -20.73 -20.19 -11.71
C THR A 90 -19.52 -20.70 -12.48
N SER A 91 -18.47 -21.07 -11.75
CA SER A 91 -17.28 -21.70 -12.31
C SER A 91 -16.73 -22.77 -11.38
N PRO A 92 -16.17 -23.87 -11.91
CA PRO A 92 -15.61 -24.94 -11.11
C PRO A 92 -14.33 -24.48 -10.40
N ILE A 93 -14.13 -24.89 -9.15
CA ILE A 93 -12.93 -24.52 -8.37
C ILE A 93 -11.65 -25.22 -8.86
N HIS A 94 -11.82 -26.38 -9.51
CA HIS A 94 -10.75 -27.16 -10.12
C HIS A 94 -10.64 -26.82 -11.60
N ARG A 95 -9.57 -26.10 -11.94
CA ARG A 95 -9.25 -25.70 -13.31
C ARG A 95 -7.77 -25.95 -13.57
N SER A 96 -7.43 -26.21 -14.83
CA SER A 96 -6.04 -26.30 -15.26
C SER A 96 -5.40 -24.90 -15.26
N ALA A 97 -4.08 -24.85 -15.02
CA ALA A 97 -3.32 -23.63 -15.21
C ALA A 97 -3.39 -23.15 -16.68
N PRO A 98 -3.24 -21.84 -16.94
CA PRO A 98 -3.17 -21.32 -18.30
C PRO A 98 -2.08 -22.04 -19.12
N ALA A 99 -2.40 -22.34 -20.37
CA ALA A 99 -1.44 -22.98 -21.28
C ALA A 99 -0.26 -22.04 -21.56
N PHE A 100 0.91 -22.61 -21.89
CA PHE A 100 2.11 -21.84 -22.22
C PHE A 100 1.87 -20.77 -23.29
N THR A 101 1.01 -21.04 -24.27
CA THR A 101 0.66 -20.12 -25.36
C THR A 101 -0.22 -18.94 -24.92
N GLN A 102 -0.82 -19.01 -23.74
CA GLN A 102 -1.68 -17.97 -23.15
C GLN A 102 -0.90 -17.02 -22.22
N LEU A 103 0.31 -17.40 -21.79
CA LEU A 103 1.12 -16.61 -20.87
C LEU A 103 1.64 -15.34 -21.52
N ASP A 104 1.68 -14.26 -20.74
CA ASP A 104 2.40 -13.05 -21.14
C ASP A 104 3.90 -13.21 -20.88
N THR A 105 4.71 -12.87 -21.89
CA THR A 105 6.18 -12.91 -21.82
C THR A 105 6.77 -11.59 -21.33
N LYS A 106 5.99 -10.51 -21.29
CA LYS A 106 6.48 -9.20 -20.90
C LYS A 106 6.62 -9.12 -19.39
N LEU A 107 7.83 -8.85 -18.91
CA LEU A 107 8.08 -8.50 -17.52
C LEU A 107 7.74 -7.02 -17.33
N SER A 108 6.77 -6.73 -16.47
CA SER A 108 6.41 -5.37 -16.10
C SER A 108 6.23 -5.23 -14.60
N ILE A 109 6.65 -4.09 -14.07
CA ILE A 109 6.40 -3.70 -12.68
C ILE A 109 4.89 -3.44 -12.52
N PHE A 110 4.37 -3.81 -11.37
CA PHE A 110 3.02 -3.48 -10.94
C PHE A 110 3.12 -2.34 -9.92
N GLU A 111 2.94 -1.11 -10.39
CA GLU A 111 3.04 0.11 -9.58
C GLU A 111 1.84 0.23 -8.64
N ILE A 112 2.11 0.27 -7.34
CA ILE A 112 1.09 0.26 -6.28
C ILE A 112 0.98 1.59 -5.53
N GLY A 113 1.85 2.55 -5.83
CA GLY A 113 1.85 3.89 -5.26
C GLY A 113 2.40 3.96 -3.84
N ILE A 114 3.22 2.99 -3.44
CA ILE A 114 3.83 2.90 -2.10
C ILE A 114 5.35 2.99 -2.25
N LYS A 115 5.92 4.13 -1.85
CA LYS A 115 7.33 4.51 -2.12
C LYS A 115 8.34 3.39 -1.81
N VAL A 116 8.27 2.81 -0.61
CA VAL A 116 9.23 1.79 -0.16
C VAL A 116 9.15 0.50 -1.00
N VAL A 117 7.95 0.10 -1.40
CA VAL A 117 7.76 -1.11 -2.19
C VAL A 117 8.16 -0.86 -3.64
N ASP A 118 7.60 0.18 -4.26
CA ASP A 118 7.86 0.49 -5.67
C ASP A 118 9.35 0.75 -5.93
N LEU A 119 10.07 1.36 -4.99
CA LEU A 119 11.51 1.57 -5.12
C LEU A 119 12.34 0.30 -4.84
N LEU A 120 12.18 -0.31 -3.66
CA LEU A 120 13.14 -1.28 -3.12
C LEU A 120 12.76 -2.75 -3.30
N SER A 121 11.47 -3.03 -3.48
CA SER A 121 10.92 -4.37 -3.66
C SER A 121 9.76 -4.37 -4.68
N PRO A 122 9.97 -3.86 -5.91
CA PRO A 122 8.91 -3.65 -6.88
C PRO A 122 8.17 -4.94 -7.20
N TYR A 123 6.85 -4.87 -7.25
CA TYR A 123 6.01 -6.04 -7.54
C TYR A 123 5.99 -6.34 -9.03
N ARG A 124 5.93 -7.63 -9.36
CA ARG A 124 5.73 -8.08 -10.74
C ARG A 124 4.24 -8.19 -11.02
N ARG A 125 3.79 -7.68 -12.18
CA ARG A 125 2.42 -7.90 -12.67
C ARG A 125 2.21 -9.39 -12.95
N GLY A 126 1.18 -9.97 -12.33
CA GLY A 126 0.92 -11.42 -12.31
C GLY A 126 1.90 -12.22 -11.45
N GLY A 127 2.68 -11.53 -10.62
CA GLY A 127 3.67 -12.16 -9.75
C GLY A 127 3.08 -12.61 -8.42
N LYS A 128 3.89 -13.36 -7.68
CA LYS A 128 3.56 -13.85 -6.34
C LYS A 128 4.43 -13.15 -5.32
N ILE A 129 3.78 -12.45 -4.40
CA ILE A 129 4.43 -11.64 -3.38
C ILE A 129 4.20 -12.25 -2.02
N ARG A 130 5.27 -12.39 -1.26
CA ARG A 130 5.21 -12.78 0.14
C ARG A 130 5.08 -11.55 1.03
N LEU A 131 4.08 -11.54 1.90
CA LEU A 131 3.97 -10.56 2.97
C LEU A 131 4.32 -11.22 4.32
N PHE A 132 5.44 -10.80 4.91
CA PHE A 132 5.93 -11.32 6.19
C PHE A 132 5.86 -10.25 7.28
N GLY A 133 5.63 -10.65 8.53
CA GLY A 133 5.58 -9.72 9.68
C GLY A 133 4.92 -10.32 10.92
N GLY A 134 5.18 -9.72 12.08
CA GLY A 134 4.50 -10.10 13.33
C GLY A 134 3.12 -9.48 13.47
N ALA A 135 2.43 -9.75 14.59
CA ALA A 135 1.24 -9.00 14.97
C ALA A 135 1.58 -7.52 15.25
N GLY A 136 0.67 -6.61 14.88
CA GLY A 136 0.79 -5.17 15.19
C GLY A 136 1.75 -4.36 14.32
N VAL A 137 2.31 -4.94 13.25
CA VAL A 137 3.23 -4.22 12.32
C VAL A 137 2.50 -3.54 11.14
N GLY A 138 1.17 -3.58 11.11
CA GLY A 138 0.37 -2.92 10.06
C GLY A 138 0.12 -3.75 8.79
N LYS A 139 0.16 -5.09 8.85
CA LYS A 139 -0.16 -5.96 7.69
C LYS A 139 -1.51 -5.67 7.06
N THR A 140 -2.55 -5.65 7.88
CA THR A 140 -3.93 -5.44 7.44
C THR A 140 -4.07 -4.07 6.78
N VAL A 141 -3.53 -3.04 7.42
CA VAL A 141 -3.50 -1.66 6.90
C VAL A 141 -2.79 -1.60 5.54
N LEU A 142 -1.67 -2.31 5.37
CA LEU A 142 -0.99 -2.40 4.07
C LEU A 142 -1.85 -3.13 3.02
N ILE A 143 -2.49 -4.25 3.37
CA ILE A 143 -3.37 -4.99 2.45
C ILE A 143 -4.53 -4.11 1.96
N MET A 144 -5.18 -3.39 2.87
CA MET A 144 -6.31 -2.52 2.52
C MET A 144 -5.86 -1.33 1.66
N GLU A 145 -4.70 -0.74 1.95
CA GLU A 145 -4.14 0.31 1.13
C GLU A 145 -3.84 -0.18 -0.29
N LEU A 146 -3.31 -1.40 -0.45
CA LEU A 146 -3.07 -2.00 -1.76
C LEU A 146 -4.36 -2.19 -2.56
N ILE A 147 -5.43 -2.68 -1.91
CA ILE A 147 -6.75 -2.82 -2.53
C ILE A 147 -7.26 -1.46 -3.01
N ASN A 148 -7.19 -0.44 -2.14
CA ASN A 148 -7.64 0.91 -2.45
C ASN A 148 -6.85 1.55 -3.60
N ASN A 149 -5.52 1.43 -3.59
CA ASN A 149 -4.66 2.05 -4.61
C ASN A 149 -4.87 1.42 -5.98
N ILE A 150 -5.14 0.12 -6.06
CA ILE A 150 -5.37 -0.56 -7.34
C ILE A 150 -6.75 -0.28 -7.90
N ALA A 151 -7.76 -0.20 -7.03
CA ALA A 151 -9.08 0.24 -7.44
C ALA A 151 -9.05 1.67 -8.02
N LYS A 152 -8.22 2.56 -7.45
CA LYS A 152 -8.06 3.95 -7.93
C LYS A 152 -7.18 4.08 -9.17
N ALA A 153 -6.05 3.39 -9.23
CA ALA A 153 -5.04 3.58 -10.27
C ALA A 153 -5.25 2.68 -11.50
N HIS A 154 -5.69 1.44 -11.29
CA HIS A 154 -5.80 0.42 -12.35
C HIS A 154 -7.24 0.02 -12.66
N GLY A 155 -8.23 0.56 -11.92
CA GLY A 155 -9.63 0.17 -12.03
C GLY A 155 -9.89 -1.31 -11.70
N GLY A 156 -8.91 -1.96 -11.08
CA GLY A 156 -8.92 -3.39 -10.77
C GLY A 156 -9.75 -3.71 -9.56
N VAL A 157 -10.25 -4.95 -9.50
CA VAL A 157 -10.92 -5.50 -8.32
C VAL A 157 -9.95 -6.42 -7.57
N SER A 158 -10.27 -6.72 -6.32
CA SER A 158 -9.49 -7.62 -5.47
C SER A 158 -10.33 -8.81 -4.99
N VAL A 159 -9.68 -9.93 -4.71
CA VAL A 159 -10.31 -11.06 -4.03
C VAL A 159 -9.47 -11.42 -2.82
N PHE A 160 -10.11 -11.61 -1.67
CA PHE A 160 -9.45 -12.00 -0.43
C PHE A 160 -9.87 -13.42 -0.05
N GLY A 161 -8.92 -14.34 0.01
CA GLY A 161 -9.08 -15.70 0.50
C GLY A 161 -8.51 -15.85 1.91
N GLY A 162 -9.38 -15.82 2.93
CA GLY A 162 -9.01 -16.09 4.31
C GLY A 162 -9.04 -17.59 4.62
N VAL A 163 -7.90 -18.24 4.46
CA VAL A 163 -7.63 -19.66 4.63
C VAL A 163 -7.12 -19.98 6.02
N GLY A 164 -8.00 -20.53 6.86
CA GLY A 164 -7.67 -20.89 8.24
C GLY A 164 -7.52 -19.68 9.14
N GLU A 165 -8.13 -18.54 8.78
CA GLU A 165 -8.14 -17.32 9.58
C GLU A 165 -9.02 -17.46 10.83
N ARG A 166 -8.71 -16.68 11.86
CA ARG A 166 -9.60 -16.57 13.02
C ARG A 166 -10.85 -15.81 12.61
N THR A 167 -12.01 -16.30 13.04
CA THR A 167 -13.31 -15.64 12.81
C THR A 167 -13.31 -14.18 13.26
N ARG A 168 -12.64 -13.88 14.38
CA ARG A 168 -12.49 -12.50 14.86
C ARG A 168 -11.69 -11.64 13.88
N GLU A 169 -10.55 -12.11 13.39
CA GLU A 169 -9.67 -11.37 12.47
C GLU A 169 -10.37 -11.11 11.13
N GLY A 170 -11.12 -12.10 10.62
CA GLY A 170 -11.95 -11.91 9.42
C GLY A 170 -13.10 -10.92 9.60
N ASN A 171 -13.74 -10.90 10.77
CA ASN A 171 -14.76 -9.91 11.10
C ASN A 171 -14.18 -8.50 11.23
N ASP A 172 -13.07 -8.37 11.95
CA ASP A 172 -12.38 -7.08 12.13
C ASP A 172 -11.98 -6.50 10.77
N LEU A 173 -11.39 -7.33 9.88
CA LEU A 173 -11.05 -6.95 8.51
C LEU A 173 -12.28 -6.51 7.71
N TYR A 174 -13.41 -7.22 7.83
CA TYR A 174 -14.64 -6.88 7.11
C TYR A 174 -15.22 -5.54 7.55
N MET A 175 -15.23 -5.29 8.86
CA MET A 175 -15.69 -4.01 9.42
C MET A 175 -14.78 -2.86 9.01
N GLU A 176 -13.46 -3.07 9.09
CA GLU A 176 -12.45 -2.12 8.62
C GLU A 176 -12.63 -1.78 7.13
N MET A 177 -12.84 -2.78 6.27
CA MET A 177 -13.08 -2.55 4.84
C MET A 177 -14.35 -1.72 4.55
N LYS A 178 -15.38 -1.84 5.39
CA LYS A 178 -16.58 -0.99 5.29
C LYS A 178 -16.29 0.43 5.71
N GLU A 179 -15.60 0.60 6.84
CA GLU A 179 -15.24 1.91 7.38
C GLU A 179 -14.38 2.70 6.39
N TYR A 180 -13.45 2.05 5.70
CA TYR A 180 -12.57 2.69 4.71
C TYR A 180 -13.18 2.81 3.30
N GLY A 181 -14.44 2.39 3.12
CA GLY A 181 -15.14 2.51 1.83
C GLY A 181 -14.64 1.56 0.74
N VAL A 182 -13.87 0.51 1.09
CA VAL A 182 -13.50 -0.57 0.16
C VAL A 182 -14.72 -1.43 -0.16
N ILE A 183 -15.58 -1.63 0.85
CA ILE A 183 -16.90 -2.27 0.72
C ILE A 183 -17.95 -1.19 0.95
N ASN A 184 -18.82 -0.98 -0.04
CA ASN A 184 -19.89 0.01 0.05
C ASN A 184 -21.21 -0.68 0.39
N GLU A 185 -21.67 -0.54 1.65
CA GLU A 185 -22.92 -1.15 2.12
C GLU A 185 -24.17 -0.56 1.45
N GLN A 186 -24.12 0.71 1.04
CA GLN A 186 -25.24 1.39 0.40
C GLN A 186 -25.39 0.97 -1.06
N ASN A 187 -24.25 0.67 -1.71
CA ASN A 187 -24.21 0.19 -3.08
C ASN A 187 -23.16 -0.92 -3.22
N ILE A 188 -23.58 -2.17 -2.99
CA ILE A 188 -22.71 -3.36 -3.04
C ILE A 188 -21.97 -3.45 -4.39
N ALA A 189 -22.61 -3.04 -5.49
CA ALA A 189 -22.03 -3.07 -6.84
C ALA A 189 -20.81 -2.14 -7.02
N GLU A 190 -20.63 -1.15 -6.15
CA GLU A 190 -19.45 -0.27 -6.16
C GLU A 190 -18.27 -0.83 -5.37
N SER A 191 -18.49 -1.88 -4.57
CA SER A 191 -17.46 -2.52 -3.77
C SER A 191 -16.33 -3.05 -4.64
N LYS A 192 -15.11 -3.03 -4.10
CA LYS A 192 -13.88 -3.34 -4.86
C LYS A 192 -13.27 -4.69 -4.53
N VAL A 193 -13.84 -5.40 -3.55
CA VAL A 193 -13.30 -6.66 -3.04
C VAL A 193 -14.38 -7.73 -2.90
N ALA A 194 -14.08 -8.96 -3.29
CA ALA A 194 -14.85 -10.14 -2.92
C ALA A 194 -14.13 -10.89 -1.79
N LEU A 195 -14.86 -11.33 -0.76
CA LEU A 195 -14.31 -12.01 0.40
C LEU A 195 -14.70 -13.50 0.37
N VAL A 196 -13.72 -14.38 0.56
CA VAL A 196 -13.94 -15.82 0.70
C VAL A 196 -13.25 -16.30 1.97
N TYR A 197 -14.02 -16.82 2.93
CA TYR A 197 -13.49 -17.32 4.19
C TYR A 197 -13.66 -18.83 4.32
N GLY A 198 -12.62 -19.45 4.88
CA GLY A 198 -12.60 -20.83 5.32
C GLY A 198 -11.94 -20.85 6.69
N GLN A 199 -12.72 -20.64 7.74
CA GLN A 199 -12.24 -20.26 9.07
C GLN A 199 -11.63 -21.43 9.85
N MET A 200 -10.96 -21.14 10.98
CA MET A 200 -10.35 -22.19 11.83
C MET A 200 -11.34 -23.22 12.38
N ASN A 201 -12.61 -22.86 12.55
CA ASN A 201 -13.69 -23.74 13.02
C ASN A 201 -14.25 -24.66 11.92
N GLU A 202 -13.91 -24.42 10.65
CA GLU A 202 -14.33 -25.25 9.53
C GLU A 202 -13.43 -26.50 9.39
N PRO A 203 -13.96 -27.60 8.81
CA PRO A 203 -13.18 -28.82 8.63
C PRO A 203 -11.97 -28.59 7.71
N PRO A 204 -10.91 -29.40 7.84
CA PRO A 204 -9.72 -29.29 6.99
C PRO A 204 -10.01 -29.31 5.48
N GLY A 205 -11.06 -30.03 5.05
CA GLY A 205 -11.49 -30.08 3.65
C GLY A 205 -11.85 -28.70 3.10
N ALA A 206 -12.64 -27.93 3.85
CA ALA A 206 -13.02 -26.56 3.48
C ALA A 206 -11.80 -25.64 3.39
N ARG A 207 -10.94 -25.68 4.41
CA ARG A 207 -9.71 -24.88 4.47
C ARG A 207 -8.72 -25.22 3.34
N MET A 208 -8.70 -26.46 2.86
CA MET A 208 -7.84 -26.86 1.74
C MET A 208 -8.40 -26.40 0.38
N ARG A 209 -9.66 -25.97 0.30
CA ARG A 209 -10.33 -25.60 -0.96
C ARG A 209 -10.72 -24.14 -1.06
N VAL A 210 -10.83 -23.42 0.06
CA VAL A 210 -11.19 -21.99 0.07
C VAL A 210 -10.26 -21.14 -0.79
N GLY A 211 -8.94 -21.41 -0.80
CA GLY A 211 -8.02 -20.69 -1.67
C GLY A 211 -8.30 -20.92 -3.17
N LEU A 212 -8.81 -22.09 -3.55
CA LEU A 212 -9.26 -22.36 -4.92
C LEU A 212 -10.55 -21.61 -5.26
N THR A 213 -11.47 -21.49 -4.30
CA THR A 213 -12.70 -20.69 -4.45
C THR A 213 -12.34 -19.22 -4.70
N ALA A 214 -11.47 -18.64 -3.87
CA ALA A 214 -10.98 -17.27 -4.05
C ALA A 214 -10.26 -17.09 -5.41
N LEU A 215 -9.38 -18.03 -5.77
CA LEU A 215 -8.71 -18.00 -7.05
C LEU A 215 -9.68 -18.09 -8.23
N THR A 216 -10.72 -18.91 -8.14
CA THR A 216 -11.70 -19.08 -9.22
C THR A 216 -12.51 -17.81 -9.46
N MET A 217 -12.84 -17.08 -8.39
CA MET A 217 -13.44 -15.75 -8.49
C MET A 217 -12.46 -14.77 -9.15
N ALA A 218 -11.19 -14.77 -8.76
CA ALA A 218 -10.16 -13.92 -9.36
C ALA A 218 -9.92 -14.24 -10.85
N GLU A 219 -9.92 -15.52 -11.23
CA GLU A 219 -9.77 -15.97 -12.61
C GLU A 219 -10.91 -15.50 -13.51
N TYR A 220 -12.13 -15.37 -13.00
CA TYR A 220 -13.22 -14.79 -13.78
C TYR A 220 -12.90 -13.33 -14.15
N PHE A 221 -12.43 -12.53 -13.20
CA PHE A 221 -12.06 -11.15 -13.49
C PHE A 221 -10.83 -11.04 -14.40
N ARG A 222 -9.88 -11.98 -14.32
CA ARG A 222 -8.75 -12.05 -15.26
C ARG A 222 -9.18 -12.45 -16.67
N ASP A 223 -9.90 -13.56 -16.79
CA ASP A 223 -10.15 -14.23 -18.08
C ASP A 223 -11.36 -13.65 -18.83
N VAL A 224 -12.37 -13.15 -18.11
CA VAL A 224 -13.64 -12.67 -18.69
C VAL A 224 -13.72 -11.16 -18.69
N ASN A 225 -13.24 -10.51 -17.63
CA ASN A 225 -13.24 -9.05 -17.56
C ASN A 225 -11.94 -8.42 -18.09
N GLU A 226 -10.91 -9.22 -18.40
CA GLU A 226 -9.63 -8.74 -18.96
C GLU A 226 -8.93 -7.72 -18.04
N GLN A 227 -8.98 -7.97 -16.72
CA GLN A 227 -8.50 -7.04 -15.69
C GLN A 227 -7.24 -7.54 -14.96
N ASP A 228 -6.53 -6.59 -14.37
CA ASP A 228 -5.50 -6.84 -13.37
C ASP A 228 -6.10 -6.94 -11.99
N ILE A 229 -5.84 -8.06 -11.32
CA ILE A 229 -6.50 -8.46 -10.08
C ILE A 229 -5.46 -8.66 -9.00
N LEU A 230 -5.77 -8.19 -7.80
CA LEU A 230 -5.09 -8.67 -6.60
C LEU A 230 -5.81 -9.85 -5.99
N LEU A 231 -5.05 -10.90 -5.74
CA LEU A 231 -5.50 -12.03 -4.93
C LEU A 231 -4.74 -12.05 -3.61
N PHE A 232 -5.45 -11.85 -2.50
CA PHE A 232 -4.88 -12.00 -1.18
C PHE A 232 -5.15 -13.41 -0.67
N ILE A 233 -4.11 -14.10 -0.20
CA ILE A 233 -4.26 -15.42 0.43
C ILE A 233 -3.59 -15.39 1.80
N ASP A 234 -4.39 -15.53 2.85
CA ASP A 234 -3.93 -15.64 4.23
C ASP A 234 -4.58 -16.87 4.87
N ASN A 235 -3.91 -18.00 5.10
CA ASN A 235 -2.51 -18.33 4.84
C ASN A 235 -2.30 -19.23 3.61
N ILE A 236 -1.23 -19.00 2.85
CA ILE A 236 -0.95 -19.75 1.61
C ILE A 236 -0.57 -21.22 1.84
N PHE A 237 -0.13 -21.62 3.04
CA PHE A 237 0.34 -22.98 3.32
C PHE A 237 -0.62 -24.09 2.84
N HIS A 238 -1.93 -23.91 3.08
CA HIS A 238 -2.95 -24.87 2.68
C HIS A 238 -3.23 -24.87 1.17
N PHE A 239 -2.92 -23.77 0.49
CA PHE A 239 -3.10 -23.59 -0.94
C PHE A 239 -1.94 -24.18 -1.75
N VAL A 240 -0.69 -24.05 -1.28
CA VAL A 240 0.50 -24.67 -1.89
C VAL A 240 0.33 -26.19 -2.00
N GLN A 241 -0.17 -26.82 -0.92
CA GLN A 241 -0.46 -28.26 -0.90
C GLN A 241 -1.51 -28.68 -1.94
N ALA A 242 -2.36 -27.76 -2.41
CA ALA A 242 -3.34 -28.02 -3.47
C ALA A 242 -2.76 -27.89 -4.89
N GLY A 243 -1.48 -27.55 -5.05
CA GLY A 243 -0.79 -27.54 -6.35
C GLY A 243 -1.34 -26.55 -7.37
N SER A 244 -2.08 -25.53 -6.91
CA SER A 244 -2.81 -24.60 -7.78
C SER A 244 -2.10 -23.26 -7.97
N GLU A 245 -0.84 -23.15 -7.56
CA GLU A 245 -0.08 -21.91 -7.67
C GLU A 245 0.23 -21.48 -9.10
N GLU A 246 0.31 -22.42 -10.04
CA GLU A 246 0.60 -22.13 -11.46
C GLU A 246 -0.51 -21.34 -12.15
N ARG A 247 -1.73 -21.39 -11.58
CA ARG A 247 -2.88 -20.60 -12.06
C ARG A 247 -2.75 -19.11 -11.75
N ILE A 248 -1.94 -18.74 -10.77
CA ILE A 248 -1.62 -17.34 -10.44
C ILE A 248 -0.50 -16.89 -11.38
N THR A 249 -0.88 -16.16 -12.43
CA THR A 249 0.05 -15.69 -13.46
C THR A 249 -0.59 -14.58 -14.32
N SER A 250 0.22 -13.96 -15.17
CA SER A 250 -0.22 -13.07 -16.24
C SER A 250 -0.54 -13.86 -17.51
N THR A 251 -1.73 -13.60 -18.07
CA THR A 251 -2.14 -14.06 -19.39
C THR A 251 -2.18 -12.88 -20.35
N LYS A 252 -2.48 -13.16 -21.63
CA LYS A 252 -2.70 -12.13 -22.65
C LYS A 252 -3.92 -11.23 -22.37
N GLU A 253 -4.87 -11.74 -21.60
CA GLU A 253 -6.15 -11.06 -21.32
C GLU A 253 -6.06 -10.22 -20.03
N GLY A 254 -5.28 -10.65 -19.04
CA GLY A 254 -5.17 -9.95 -17.76
C GLY A 254 -4.14 -10.58 -16.84
N SER A 255 -4.05 -10.13 -15.59
CA SER A 255 -3.12 -10.70 -14.62
C SER A 255 -3.72 -10.91 -13.24
N ILE A 256 -3.26 -11.96 -12.54
CA ILE A 256 -3.52 -12.14 -11.12
C ILE A 256 -2.20 -11.99 -10.38
N THR A 257 -2.04 -10.85 -9.72
CA THR A 257 -0.92 -10.60 -8.82
C THR A 257 -1.35 -11.03 -7.42
N SER A 258 -0.68 -12.02 -6.82
CA SER A 258 -1.09 -12.54 -5.52
C SER A 258 -0.22 -12.03 -4.38
N ILE A 259 -0.82 -11.58 -3.29
CA ILE A 259 -0.14 -11.25 -2.04
C ILE A 259 -0.48 -12.31 -1.00
N GLN A 260 0.56 -12.96 -0.50
CA GLN A 260 0.44 -14.21 0.23
C GLN A 260 1.09 -14.04 1.60
N ALA A 261 0.31 -14.24 2.66
CA ALA A 261 0.86 -14.39 3.98
C ALA A 261 1.41 -15.81 4.12
N VAL A 262 2.70 -15.93 4.43
CA VAL A 262 3.37 -17.20 4.65
C VAL A 262 3.67 -17.35 6.13
N TYR A 263 3.04 -18.34 6.78
CA TYR A 263 3.42 -18.76 8.12
C TYR A 263 4.62 -19.69 8.04
N VAL A 264 5.67 -19.42 8.82
CA VAL A 264 6.83 -20.30 8.97
C VAL A 264 6.69 -21.01 10.31
N PRO A 265 6.38 -22.33 10.33
CA PRO A 265 6.26 -23.07 11.57
C PRO A 265 7.57 -23.03 12.34
N ALA A 266 7.50 -22.67 13.63
CA ALA A 266 8.66 -22.61 14.53
C ALA A 266 9.85 -21.77 14.01
N ASP A 267 9.59 -20.80 13.12
CA ASP A 267 10.62 -20.00 12.44
C ASP A 267 11.65 -20.84 11.65
N ASP A 268 11.32 -22.08 11.29
CA ASP A 268 12.17 -22.96 10.49
C ASP A 268 11.93 -22.76 8.99
N LEU A 269 12.81 -21.98 8.35
CA LEU A 269 12.79 -21.74 6.92
C LEU A 269 13.17 -22.97 6.08
N THR A 270 13.69 -24.03 6.72
CA THR A 270 14.09 -25.28 6.04
C THR A 270 12.97 -26.30 5.98
N ASP A 271 11.83 -26.03 6.61
CA ASP A 271 10.63 -26.85 6.46
C ASP A 271 10.25 -26.94 4.96
N PRO A 272 9.90 -28.14 4.44
CA PRO A 272 9.62 -28.33 3.03
C PRO A 272 8.51 -27.43 2.47
N ALA A 273 7.52 -27.06 3.29
CA ALA A 273 6.39 -26.27 2.81
C ALA A 273 6.74 -24.78 2.59
N PRO A 274 7.35 -24.05 3.55
CA PRO A 274 7.94 -22.74 3.29
C PRO A 274 8.96 -22.80 2.15
N ALA A 275 9.86 -23.78 2.13
CA ALA A 275 10.88 -23.89 1.09
C ALA A 275 10.28 -24.03 -0.33
N THR A 276 9.25 -24.84 -0.49
CA THR A 276 8.52 -24.99 -1.77
C THR A 276 7.82 -23.69 -2.15
N THR A 277 7.18 -23.03 -1.18
CA THR A 277 6.50 -21.75 -1.41
C THR A 277 7.50 -20.67 -1.86
N PHE A 278 8.70 -20.62 -1.26
CA PHE A 278 9.75 -19.65 -1.60
C PHE A 278 10.26 -19.78 -3.03
N ALA A 279 10.24 -20.97 -3.60
CA ALA A 279 10.66 -21.18 -5.00
C ALA A 279 9.74 -20.49 -6.01
N HIS A 280 8.50 -20.17 -5.62
CA HIS A 280 7.50 -19.58 -6.50
C HIS A 280 7.30 -18.07 -6.28
N LEU A 281 8.01 -17.45 -5.34
CA LEU A 281 7.80 -16.04 -5.00
C LEU A 281 8.68 -15.11 -5.86
N ASP A 282 8.05 -14.11 -6.48
CA ASP A 282 8.74 -13.08 -7.27
C ASP A 282 9.26 -11.94 -6.40
N ALA A 283 8.61 -11.68 -5.26
CA ALA A 283 9.01 -10.65 -4.30
C ALA A 283 8.66 -11.03 -2.86
N THR A 284 9.41 -10.48 -1.91
CA THR A 284 9.16 -10.61 -0.47
C THR A 284 9.17 -9.23 0.18
N THR A 285 8.08 -8.90 0.86
CA THR A 285 7.90 -7.68 1.66
C THR A 285 7.88 -8.06 3.12
N VAL A 286 8.92 -7.64 3.84
CA VAL A 286 9.11 -7.93 5.27
C VAL A 286 8.66 -6.72 6.08
N LEU A 287 7.77 -6.92 7.04
CA LEU A 287 7.35 -5.88 7.99
C LEU A 287 8.09 -6.02 9.31
N SER A 288 8.84 -5.00 9.68
CA SER A 288 9.71 -4.96 10.86
C SER A 288 9.01 -4.32 12.06
N ARG A 289 9.04 -5.02 13.20
CA ARG A 289 8.60 -4.45 14.48
C ARG A 289 9.48 -3.26 14.91
N GLY A 290 10.77 -3.28 14.55
CA GLY A 290 11.70 -2.20 14.86
C GLY A 290 11.28 -0.88 14.20
N LEU A 291 10.91 -0.93 12.92
CA LEU A 291 10.40 0.25 12.20
C LEU A 291 9.05 0.72 12.74
N ALA A 292 8.13 -0.22 13.02
CA ALA A 292 6.84 0.11 13.63
C ALA A 292 6.99 0.81 15.00
N ALA A 293 7.93 0.36 15.84
CA ALA A 293 8.22 0.98 17.13
C ALA A 293 8.81 2.40 17.01
N LYS A 294 9.48 2.72 15.89
CA LYS A 294 9.94 4.07 15.55
C LYS A 294 8.84 4.97 14.97
N GLY A 295 7.61 4.45 14.81
CA GLY A 295 6.49 5.13 14.16
C GLY A 295 6.56 5.14 12.63
N ILE A 296 7.48 4.40 12.00
CA ILE A 296 7.64 4.41 10.55
C ILE A 296 6.61 3.46 9.94
N TYR A 297 5.61 4.03 9.25
CA TYR A 297 4.56 3.30 8.53
C TYR A 297 4.54 3.67 7.04
N PRO A 298 4.42 2.71 6.11
CA PRO A 298 4.38 1.26 6.38
C PRO A 298 5.72 0.73 6.90
N ALA A 299 5.67 -0.26 7.79
CA ALA A 299 6.84 -0.78 8.49
C ALA A 299 7.68 -1.75 7.63
N VAL A 300 7.82 -1.48 6.33
CA VAL A 300 8.54 -2.34 5.37
C VAL A 300 10.03 -2.21 5.60
N ASP A 301 10.68 -3.33 5.88
CA ASP A 301 12.13 -3.40 6.03
C ASP A 301 12.82 -3.26 4.67
N PRO A 302 13.59 -2.19 4.45
CA PRO A 302 14.22 -1.89 3.16
C PRO A 302 15.36 -2.84 2.80
N LEU A 303 15.96 -3.52 3.79
CA LEU A 303 17.10 -4.43 3.60
C LEU A 303 16.65 -5.88 3.48
N ASP A 304 15.68 -6.30 4.29
CA ASP A 304 15.17 -7.68 4.26
C ASP A 304 14.14 -7.92 3.15
N SER A 305 13.53 -6.86 2.60
CA SER A 305 12.61 -6.97 1.47
C SER A 305 13.36 -7.10 0.14
N THR A 306 12.92 -8.04 -0.69
CA THR A 306 13.60 -8.43 -1.93
C THR A 306 12.62 -8.55 -3.09
N SER A 307 13.11 -8.37 -4.31
CA SER A 307 12.32 -8.59 -5.52
C SER A 307 13.20 -9.06 -6.67
N THR A 308 12.73 -10.06 -7.41
CA THR A 308 13.32 -10.53 -8.66
C THR A 308 13.29 -9.46 -9.76
N MET A 309 12.40 -8.47 -9.64
CA MET A 309 12.24 -7.39 -10.61
C MET A 309 13.32 -6.32 -10.51
N LEU A 310 14.02 -6.23 -9.36
CA LEU A 310 15.04 -5.20 -9.12
C LEU A 310 16.35 -5.51 -9.88
N GLN A 311 16.30 -5.37 -11.20
CA GLN A 311 17.41 -5.59 -12.13
C GLN A 311 17.42 -4.45 -13.17
N PRO A 312 18.59 -3.93 -13.59
CA PRO A 312 18.68 -2.80 -14.51
C PRO A 312 17.90 -3.01 -15.82
N ARG A 313 17.93 -4.23 -16.36
CA ARG A 313 17.23 -4.61 -17.59
C ARG A 313 15.70 -4.58 -17.50
N ILE A 314 15.14 -4.55 -16.28
CA ILE A 314 13.70 -4.59 -16.02
C ILE A 314 13.20 -3.22 -15.57
N VAL A 315 13.81 -2.67 -14.51
CA VAL A 315 13.38 -1.39 -13.91
C VAL A 315 14.04 -0.16 -14.54
N GLY A 316 15.08 -0.34 -15.35
CA GLY A 316 15.93 0.73 -15.86
C GLY A 316 17.12 1.03 -14.95
N GLU A 317 18.17 1.62 -15.52
CA GLU A 317 19.41 1.95 -14.79
C GLU A 317 19.15 2.96 -13.66
N GLU A 318 18.39 4.01 -13.93
CA GLU A 318 18.14 5.08 -12.96
C GLU A 318 17.45 4.56 -11.68
N HIS A 319 16.35 3.82 -11.83
CA HIS A 319 15.65 3.20 -10.70
C HIS A 319 16.58 2.25 -9.96
N TYR A 320 17.28 1.36 -10.68
CA TYR A 320 18.17 0.39 -10.06
C TYR A 320 19.30 1.05 -9.25
N GLU A 321 20.01 2.02 -9.83
CA GLU A 321 21.10 2.72 -9.14
C GLU A 321 20.63 3.44 -7.89
N ILE A 322 19.47 4.13 -7.94
CA ILE A 322 18.92 4.83 -6.79
C ILE A 322 18.53 3.84 -5.69
N ALA A 323 17.88 2.72 -6.05
CA ALA A 323 17.53 1.69 -5.09
C ALA A 323 18.77 1.05 -4.43
N GLN A 324 19.84 0.78 -5.20
CA GLN A 324 21.10 0.26 -4.65
C GLN A 324 21.75 1.25 -3.69
N LYS A 325 21.87 2.53 -4.09
CA LYS A 325 22.45 3.59 -3.22
C LYS A 325 21.66 3.77 -1.93
N VAL A 326 20.33 3.68 -1.99
CA VAL A 326 19.47 3.69 -0.78
C VAL A 326 19.81 2.49 0.11
N LYS A 327 19.88 1.27 -0.44
CA LYS A 327 20.22 0.07 0.34
C LYS A 327 21.62 0.15 0.94
N GLU A 328 22.62 0.58 0.18
CA GLU A 328 24.00 0.77 0.64
C GLU A 328 24.08 1.79 1.78
N THR A 329 23.39 2.93 1.65
CA THR A 329 23.35 3.96 2.69
C THR A 329 22.72 3.43 3.98
N LEU A 330 21.62 2.68 3.88
CA LEU A 330 20.94 2.09 5.04
C LEU A 330 21.74 0.93 5.67
N GLN A 331 22.43 0.13 4.85
CA GLN A 331 23.32 -0.93 5.32
C GLN A 331 24.50 -0.35 6.10
N ARG A 332 25.15 0.68 5.54
CA ARG A 332 26.23 1.41 6.21
C ARG A 332 25.75 2.06 7.51
N TYR A 333 24.55 2.61 7.52
CA TYR A 333 23.95 3.16 8.73
C TYR A 333 23.76 2.09 9.83
N LYS A 334 23.31 0.89 9.47
CA LYS A 334 23.16 -0.24 10.42
C LYS A 334 24.50 -0.64 11.05
N GLU A 335 25.58 -0.69 10.25
CA GLU A 335 26.93 -0.95 10.76
C GLU A 335 27.42 0.15 11.72
N ILE A 336 27.12 1.42 11.39
CA ILE A 336 27.52 2.56 12.23
C ILE A 336 26.67 2.63 13.52
N GLN A 337 25.42 2.17 13.53
CA GLN A 337 24.58 2.17 14.73
C GLN A 337 25.21 1.38 15.88
N ASP A 338 25.82 0.22 15.59
CA ASP A 338 26.52 -0.58 16.59
C ASP A 338 27.72 0.18 17.18
N VAL A 339 28.42 0.94 16.35
CA VAL A 339 29.53 1.81 16.78
C VAL A 339 29.03 2.97 17.64
N ILE A 340 27.94 3.64 17.23
CA ILE A 340 27.30 4.74 17.98
C ILE A 340 26.89 4.28 19.38
N ALA A 341 26.36 3.06 19.51
CA ALA A 341 25.95 2.50 20.79
C ALA A 341 27.12 2.33 21.78
N ILE A 342 28.35 2.18 21.28
CA ILE A 342 29.56 1.98 22.08
C ILE A 342 30.32 3.30 22.33
N LEU A 343 30.60 4.06 21.27
CA LEU A 343 31.53 5.20 21.28
C LEU A 343 30.83 6.57 21.32
N ARG A 344 29.52 6.64 21.06
CA ARG A 344 28.71 7.87 20.82
C ARG A 344 28.93 8.48 19.43
N LEU A 345 28.00 9.37 19.05
CA LEU A 345 27.87 9.92 17.70
C LEU A 345 28.97 10.95 17.36
N ASP A 346 29.51 11.64 18.37
CA ASP A 346 30.51 12.69 18.19
C ASP A 346 31.91 12.15 17.81
N GLU A 347 32.16 10.87 18.06
CA GLU A 347 33.42 10.18 17.74
C GLU A 347 33.49 9.70 16.27
N LEU A 348 32.41 9.91 15.50
CA LEU A 348 32.35 9.51 14.10
C LEU A 348 33.05 10.52 13.17
N SER A 349 33.60 10.00 12.07
CA SER A 349 34.11 10.84 10.99
C SER A 349 33.01 11.76 10.43
N GLU A 350 33.38 12.90 9.84
CA GLU A 350 32.41 13.80 9.18
C GLU A 350 31.60 13.06 8.09
N GLU A 351 32.22 12.13 7.36
CA GLU A 351 31.58 11.31 6.33
C GLU A 351 30.55 10.32 6.91
N ASP A 352 30.90 9.65 8.01
CA ASP A 352 29.97 8.75 8.69
C ASP A 352 28.81 9.54 9.32
N ARG A 353 29.06 10.73 9.87
CA ARG A 353 27.99 11.62 10.37
C ARG A 353 27.04 12.05 9.27
N LEU A 354 27.55 12.40 8.09
CA LEU A 354 26.72 12.73 6.93
C LEU A 354 25.90 11.53 6.48
N THR A 355 26.51 10.34 6.44
CA THR A 355 25.83 9.09 6.09
C THR A 355 24.70 8.79 7.06
N VAL A 356 24.93 8.94 8.37
CA VAL A 356 23.91 8.78 9.41
C VAL A 356 22.77 9.78 9.22
N ALA A 357 23.07 11.05 8.95
CA ALA A 357 22.06 12.09 8.74
C ALA A 357 21.18 11.79 7.51
N ARG A 358 21.78 11.40 6.39
CA ARG A 358 21.05 11.02 5.17
C ARG A 358 20.26 9.73 5.36
N ALA A 359 20.84 8.72 6.01
CA ALA A 359 20.14 7.46 6.29
C ALA A 359 18.89 7.65 7.14
N ARG A 360 18.94 8.51 8.16
CA ARG A 360 17.76 8.85 8.96
C ARG A 360 16.68 9.56 8.14
N LYS A 361 17.06 10.48 7.25
CA LYS A 361 16.13 11.12 6.31
C LYS A 361 15.49 10.11 5.37
N ILE A 362 16.27 9.16 4.85
CA ILE A 362 15.79 8.05 4.02
C ILE A 362 14.80 7.18 4.82
N GLU A 363 15.14 6.73 6.03
CA GLU A 363 14.24 5.94 6.90
C GLU A 363 12.90 6.67 7.11
N ARG A 364 12.93 7.99 7.36
CA ARG A 364 11.71 8.79 7.52
C ARG A 364 10.96 8.97 6.21
N PHE A 365 11.66 9.24 5.11
CA PHE A 365 11.06 9.45 3.80
C PHE A 365 10.39 8.18 3.24
N LEU A 366 10.81 6.99 3.67
CA LEU A 366 10.12 5.74 3.36
C LEU A 366 8.71 5.67 3.96
N SER A 367 8.42 6.47 5.00
CA SER A 367 7.06 6.57 5.56
C SER A 367 6.08 7.20 4.57
N GLN A 368 4.82 6.81 4.64
CA GLN A 368 3.76 7.30 3.77
C GLN A 368 2.41 7.28 4.48
N PRO A 369 1.63 8.38 4.44
CA PRO A 369 0.26 8.36 4.91
C PRO A 369 -0.61 7.56 3.93
N PHE A 370 -1.41 6.64 4.47
CA PHE A 370 -2.32 5.78 3.70
C PHE A 370 -3.74 6.33 3.74
N PHE A 371 -4.50 6.12 2.66
CA PHE A 371 -5.90 6.55 2.59
C PHE A 371 -6.76 5.81 3.60
N VAL A 372 -6.50 4.51 3.77
CA VAL A 372 -7.23 3.68 4.73
C VAL A 372 -6.88 3.99 6.18
N ALA A 373 -5.78 4.71 6.42
CA ALA A 373 -5.34 5.07 7.76
C ALA A 373 -5.76 6.49 8.19
N GLU A 374 -6.36 7.29 7.28
CA GLU A 374 -6.73 8.69 7.52
C GLU A 374 -7.56 8.89 8.80
N VAL A 375 -8.47 7.96 9.09
CA VAL A 375 -9.35 8.00 10.27
C VAL A 375 -8.55 7.93 11.58
N PHE A 376 -7.41 7.22 11.60
CA PHE A 376 -6.56 7.08 12.78
C PHE A 376 -5.43 8.12 12.81
N THR A 377 -4.85 8.42 11.65
CA THR A 377 -3.70 9.33 11.56
C THR A 377 -4.13 10.79 11.55
N GLY A 378 -5.35 11.10 11.10
CA GLY A 378 -5.81 12.47 10.83
C GLY A 378 -5.21 13.10 9.57
N SER A 379 -4.07 12.57 9.10
CA SER A 379 -3.40 12.98 7.86
C SER A 379 -4.07 12.38 6.62
N PRO A 380 -4.30 13.16 5.54
CA PRO A 380 -4.80 12.62 4.28
C PRO A 380 -3.79 11.67 3.64
N GLY A 381 -4.28 10.54 3.13
CA GLY A 381 -3.53 9.55 2.41
C GLY A 381 -2.97 10.11 1.10
N LYS A 382 -1.81 9.58 0.68
CA LYS A 382 -1.16 10.03 -0.54
C LYS A 382 -0.70 8.87 -1.38
N TYR A 383 -1.21 8.81 -2.60
CA TYR A 383 -0.64 7.98 -3.67
C TYR A 383 0.62 8.67 -4.21
N VAL A 384 1.75 7.96 -4.27
CA VAL A 384 3.00 8.52 -4.79
C VAL A 384 3.48 7.69 -5.97
N GLY A 385 3.58 8.31 -7.14
CA GLY A 385 4.03 7.61 -8.34
C GLY A 385 5.52 7.25 -8.29
N LEU A 386 5.92 6.27 -9.10
CA LEU A 386 7.30 5.78 -9.15
C LEU A 386 8.29 6.88 -9.56
N THR A 387 7.93 7.71 -10.54
CA THR A 387 8.80 8.81 -11.02
C THR A 387 9.07 9.84 -9.91
N GLU A 388 8.05 10.18 -9.13
CA GLU A 388 8.18 11.10 -7.99
C GLU A 388 9.02 10.47 -6.87
N THR A 389 8.86 9.16 -6.66
CA THR A 389 9.63 8.39 -5.68
C THR A 389 11.12 8.44 -6.01
N ILE A 390 11.49 8.07 -7.24
CA ILE A 390 12.87 8.06 -7.74
C ILE A 390 13.50 9.45 -7.56
N ARG A 391 12.82 10.51 -8.04
CA ARG A 391 13.27 11.89 -7.89
C ARG A 391 13.48 12.29 -6.43
N GLY A 392 12.54 11.94 -5.55
CA GLY A 392 12.63 12.26 -4.12
C GLY A 392 13.86 11.65 -3.46
N PHE A 393 14.14 10.37 -3.72
CA PHE A 393 15.34 9.72 -3.19
C PHE A 393 16.63 10.25 -3.81
N GLN A 394 16.61 10.60 -5.10
CA GLN A 394 17.76 11.21 -5.76
C GLN A 394 18.18 12.53 -5.09
N LEU A 395 17.22 13.39 -4.75
CA LEU A 395 17.49 14.67 -4.06
C LEU A 395 18.07 14.50 -2.65
N ILE A 396 17.67 13.44 -1.95
CA ILE A 396 18.24 13.09 -0.63
C ILE A 396 19.67 12.56 -0.79
N LEU A 397 19.89 11.68 -1.78
CA LEU A 397 21.19 11.08 -2.04
C LEU A 397 22.22 12.08 -2.59
N SER A 398 21.79 13.05 -3.40
CA SER A 398 22.65 14.10 -3.95
C SER A 398 23.09 15.13 -2.90
N GLY A 399 22.36 15.22 -1.78
CA GLY A 399 22.62 16.18 -0.70
C GLY A 399 21.91 17.52 -0.87
N GLU A 400 21.10 17.69 -1.92
CA GLU A 400 20.31 18.92 -2.14
C GLU A 400 19.35 19.22 -0.99
N LEU A 401 18.98 18.19 -0.21
CA LEU A 401 18.10 18.31 0.96
C LEU A 401 18.84 18.15 2.29
N ASP A 402 20.17 18.32 2.31
CA ASP A 402 20.96 18.19 3.54
C ASP A 402 20.62 19.27 4.58
N GLY A 403 20.26 20.48 4.14
CA GLY A 403 19.85 21.57 5.03
C GLY A 403 18.48 21.37 5.72
N LEU A 404 17.67 20.42 5.28
CA LEU A 404 16.36 20.15 5.89
C LEU A 404 16.47 19.25 7.14
N PRO A 405 15.68 19.50 8.20
CA PRO A 405 15.64 18.62 9.37
C PRO A 405 15.03 17.26 9.04
N GLU A 406 15.40 16.21 9.79
CA GLU A 406 14.88 14.85 9.61
C GLU A 406 13.34 14.79 9.65
N GLN A 407 12.72 15.62 10.50
CA GLN A 407 11.27 15.67 10.69
C GLN A 407 10.52 16.13 9.43
N ALA A 408 11.18 16.88 8.54
CA ALA A 408 10.59 17.31 7.27
C ALA A 408 10.34 16.14 6.30
N PHE A 409 10.86 14.96 6.58
CA PHE A 409 10.70 13.76 5.75
C PHE A 409 9.70 12.77 6.34
N TYR A 410 9.14 13.03 7.52
CA TYR A 410 8.19 12.15 8.20
C TYR A 410 6.78 12.71 8.13
N LEU A 411 5.85 11.96 7.51
CA LEU A 411 4.40 12.23 7.46
C LEU A 411 4.08 13.74 7.41
N VAL A 412 4.45 14.39 6.30
CA VAL A 412 4.48 15.86 6.23
C VAL A 412 3.05 16.41 6.20
N GLU A 413 2.60 16.99 7.32
CA GLU A 413 1.38 17.79 7.38
C GLU A 413 1.71 19.28 7.36
N VAL A 414 1.04 20.01 6.47
CA VAL A 414 0.96 21.46 6.55
C VAL A 414 -0.22 21.83 7.43
N LYS A 415 0.03 22.26 8.67
CA LYS A 415 -1.01 22.62 9.64
C LYS A 415 -1.60 24.00 9.40
N GLU A 416 -0.78 24.93 8.90
CA GLU A 416 -1.15 26.32 8.75
C GLU A 416 -0.22 26.99 7.75
N ILE A 417 -0.77 27.88 6.92
CA ILE A 417 0.01 28.73 6.03
C ILE A 417 -0.41 30.17 6.25
N ILE A 418 0.54 31.05 6.55
CA ILE A 418 0.30 32.49 6.61
C ILE A 418 0.91 33.12 5.37
N LEU A 419 0.09 33.83 4.61
CA LEU A 419 0.46 34.44 3.34
C LEU A 419 0.14 35.94 3.36
N SER A 420 1.10 36.78 2.95
CA SER A 420 0.86 38.21 2.74
C SER A 420 0.15 38.48 1.41
N THR A 421 -1.07 39.01 1.50
CA THR A 421 -1.87 39.48 0.36
C THR A 421 -1.91 41.01 0.33
N ASN A 422 -2.37 41.57 -0.78
CA ASN A 422 -2.60 43.02 -0.93
C ASN A 422 -3.66 43.60 0.04
N SER A 423 -4.50 42.75 0.66
CA SER A 423 -5.48 43.14 1.68
C SER A 423 -5.03 42.88 3.13
N GLY A 424 -3.83 42.34 3.35
CA GLY A 424 -3.33 41.92 4.67
C GLY A 424 -2.86 40.47 4.67
N GLN A 425 -2.64 39.89 5.85
CA GLN A 425 -2.25 38.48 5.97
C GLN A 425 -3.48 37.57 5.98
N ILE A 426 -3.40 36.47 5.24
CA ILE A 426 -4.39 35.38 5.30
C ILE A 426 -3.77 34.14 5.92
N GLY A 427 -4.45 33.57 6.92
CA GLY A 427 -4.14 32.26 7.47
C GLY A 427 -4.96 31.20 6.75
N VAL A 428 -4.31 30.22 6.16
CA VAL A 428 -4.91 29.10 5.45
C VAL A 428 -4.69 27.84 6.28
N LEU A 429 -5.79 27.31 6.80
CA LEU A 429 -5.83 26.05 7.53
C LEU A 429 -6.28 24.91 6.58
N PRO A 430 -6.10 23.64 6.97
CA PRO A 430 -6.67 22.52 6.24
C PRO A 430 -8.17 22.73 5.95
N ASN A 431 -8.61 22.34 4.76
CA ASN A 431 -10.00 22.50 4.27
C ASN A 431 -10.49 23.95 4.15
N HIS A 432 -9.59 24.91 3.95
CA HIS A 432 -9.97 26.30 3.68
C HIS A 432 -10.85 26.43 2.42
N ALA A 433 -11.83 27.34 2.47
CA ALA A 433 -12.72 27.63 1.35
C ALA A 433 -11.92 28.01 0.08
N PRO A 434 -12.28 27.48 -1.11
CA PRO A 434 -11.59 27.80 -2.35
C PRO A 434 -11.55 29.31 -2.59
N THR A 435 -10.34 29.83 -2.76
CA THR A 435 -10.09 31.28 -2.86
C THR A 435 -8.92 31.53 -3.80
N SER A 436 -8.97 32.63 -4.55
CA SER A 436 -7.85 33.09 -5.35
C SER A 436 -7.52 34.53 -4.96
N THR A 437 -6.24 34.83 -4.74
CA THR A 437 -5.81 36.14 -4.23
C THR A 437 -4.45 36.56 -4.79
N ALA A 438 -4.23 37.87 -4.89
CA ALA A 438 -2.94 38.41 -5.25
C ALA A 438 -2.02 38.41 -4.02
N VAL A 439 -0.78 37.97 -4.24
CA VAL A 439 0.27 37.92 -3.22
C VAL A 439 1.07 39.21 -3.30
N ASP A 440 1.19 39.94 -2.18
CA ASP A 440 2.06 41.11 -2.10
C ASP A 440 3.49 40.68 -1.76
N ILE A 441 4.45 41.60 -1.87
CA ILE A 441 5.80 41.38 -1.37
C ILE A 441 5.72 41.19 0.15
N GLY A 442 6.14 40.03 0.63
CA GLY A 442 5.96 39.69 2.03
C GLY A 442 6.43 38.28 2.38
N ILE A 443 6.14 37.87 3.60
CA ILE A 443 6.58 36.59 4.14
C ILE A 443 5.49 35.54 3.95
N LEU A 444 5.90 34.39 3.46
CA LEU A 444 5.16 33.14 3.56
C LEU A 444 5.67 32.38 4.77
N ARG A 445 4.76 32.00 5.67
CA ARG A 445 5.07 31.10 6.79
C ARG A 445 4.27 29.82 6.62
N VAL A 446 4.95 28.68 6.64
CA VAL A 446 4.34 27.36 6.51
C VAL A 446 4.62 26.60 7.80
N ARG A 447 3.58 26.24 8.54
CA ARG A 447 3.68 25.42 9.74
C ARG A 447 3.67 23.96 9.36
N LEU A 448 4.84 23.33 9.42
CA LEU A 448 5.06 21.91 9.16
C LEU A 448 5.25 21.18 10.49
N ASN A 449 4.34 20.29 10.87
CA ASN A 449 4.48 19.44 12.06
C ASN A 449 4.99 20.19 13.33
N ASP A 450 4.43 21.38 13.59
CA ASP A 450 4.76 22.34 14.68
C ASP A 450 6.04 23.18 14.55
N GLN A 451 6.70 23.15 13.39
CA GLN A 451 7.80 24.05 13.06
C GLN A 451 7.41 25.05 11.96
N TRP A 452 7.88 26.29 12.07
CA TRP A 452 7.65 27.32 11.07
C TRP A 452 8.77 27.33 10.04
N LEU A 453 8.41 27.09 8.77
CA LEU A 453 9.23 27.40 7.61
C LEU A 453 8.88 28.81 7.12
N THR A 454 9.90 29.65 6.93
CA THR A 454 9.73 31.05 6.51
C THR A 454 10.33 31.26 5.12
N MET A 455 9.61 31.96 4.24
CA MET A 455 10.09 32.35 2.91
C MET A 455 9.76 33.81 2.60
N ALA A 456 10.66 34.51 1.91
CA ALA A 456 10.42 35.83 1.34
C ALA A 456 9.84 35.67 -0.08
N LEU A 457 8.70 36.29 -0.36
CA LEU A 457 8.03 36.27 -1.66
C LEU A 457 8.08 37.66 -2.31
N MET A 458 8.37 37.71 -3.62
CA MET A 458 8.46 38.95 -4.40
C MET A 458 7.19 39.26 -5.21
N GLY A 459 6.03 39.06 -4.56
CA GLY A 459 4.71 39.27 -5.14
C GLY A 459 4.33 38.24 -6.20
N GLY A 460 3.02 38.07 -6.42
CA GLY A 460 2.50 37.03 -7.30
C GLY A 460 1.01 36.76 -7.14
N PHE A 461 0.63 35.49 -7.31
CA PHE A 461 -0.75 35.03 -7.21
C PHE A 461 -0.82 33.70 -6.46
N ALA A 462 -1.81 33.56 -5.60
CA ALA A 462 -2.08 32.32 -4.87
C ALA A 462 -3.49 31.81 -5.19
N ARG A 463 -3.58 30.51 -5.42
CA ARG A 463 -4.84 29.78 -5.58
C ARG A 463 -4.93 28.70 -4.51
N ILE A 464 -6.03 28.72 -3.77
CA ILE A 464 -6.36 27.74 -2.73
C ILE A 464 -7.57 26.96 -3.25
N SER A 465 -7.43 25.65 -3.40
CA SER A 465 -8.53 24.77 -3.83
C SER A 465 -8.18 23.32 -3.52
N ASN A 466 -9.17 22.49 -3.22
CA ASN A 466 -8.99 21.03 -3.03
C ASN A 466 -7.90 20.68 -2.00
N ASN A 467 -7.85 21.42 -0.89
CA ASN A 467 -6.83 21.27 0.17
C ASN A 467 -5.37 21.43 -0.34
N GLU A 468 -5.19 22.12 -1.47
CA GLU A 468 -3.92 22.47 -2.07
C GLU A 468 -3.81 24.00 -2.17
N ILE A 469 -2.60 24.53 -1.96
CA ILE A 469 -2.27 25.92 -2.29
C ILE A 469 -1.18 25.96 -3.37
N THR A 470 -1.46 26.66 -4.46
CA THR A 470 -0.48 26.95 -5.51
C THR A 470 -0.12 28.42 -5.41
N ILE A 471 1.16 28.75 -5.21
CA ILE A 471 1.65 30.13 -5.16
C ILE A 471 2.62 30.33 -6.33
N LEU A 472 2.24 31.20 -7.26
CA LEU A 472 3.05 31.63 -8.40
C LEU A 472 3.63 32.99 -8.09
N VAL A 473 4.94 33.08 -7.98
CA VAL A 473 5.66 34.32 -7.64
C VAL A 473 6.76 34.59 -8.64
N ASN A 474 7.13 35.87 -8.78
CA ASN A 474 8.24 36.27 -9.65
C ASN A 474 9.60 35.79 -9.11
N ASP A 475 9.73 35.76 -7.78
CA ASP A 475 10.94 35.34 -7.10
C ASP A 475 10.60 34.95 -5.64
N ALA A 476 11.36 34.00 -5.09
CA ALA A 476 11.19 33.52 -3.73
C ALA A 476 12.50 33.00 -3.13
N GLU A 477 12.79 33.42 -1.89
CA GLU A 477 13.98 33.01 -1.15
C GLU A 477 13.56 32.39 0.19
N ARG A 478 14.20 31.30 0.61
CA ARG A 478 13.94 30.71 1.93
C ARG A 478 14.68 31.51 3.00
N GLY A 479 14.07 31.70 4.15
CA GLY A 479 14.68 32.42 5.28
C GLY A 479 16.03 31.84 5.70
N SER A 480 16.20 30.52 5.63
CA SER A 480 17.46 29.82 5.91
C SER A 480 18.60 30.14 4.94
N ASP A 481 18.25 30.53 3.72
CA ASP A 481 19.21 30.69 2.62
C ASP A 481 19.62 32.17 2.47
N ILE A 482 19.01 33.07 3.25
CA ILE A 482 19.28 34.51 3.23
C ILE A 482 20.44 34.82 4.20
N ASP A 483 21.56 35.32 3.65
CA ASP A 483 22.63 35.91 4.46
C ASP A 483 22.11 37.17 5.17
N SER A 484 22.00 37.08 6.49
CA SER A 484 21.47 38.17 7.33
C SER A 484 22.31 39.44 7.25
N GLN A 485 23.64 39.34 7.07
CA GLN A 485 24.50 40.51 6.95
C GLN A 485 24.35 41.19 5.58
N GLU A 486 24.22 40.40 4.51
CA GLU A 486 23.97 40.91 3.16
C GLU A 486 22.60 41.58 3.07
N ALA A 487 21.57 40.94 3.62
CA ALA A 487 20.20 41.47 3.65
C ALA A 487 20.15 42.80 4.40
N GLN A 488 20.84 42.91 5.53
CA GLN A 488 20.91 44.14 6.33
C GLN A 488 21.63 45.28 5.59
N ARG A 489 22.75 45.00 4.92
CA ARG A 489 23.45 46.00 4.08
C ARG A 489 22.58 46.49 2.93
N THR A 490 21.85 45.57 2.30
CA THR A 490 20.92 45.89 1.21
C THR A 490 19.78 46.79 1.69
N LEU A 491 19.27 46.54 2.91
CA LEU A 491 18.27 47.39 3.55
C LEU A 491 18.80 48.82 3.77
N GLU A 492 20.00 48.98 4.32
CA GLU A 492 20.61 50.30 4.56
C GLU A 492 20.82 51.09 3.25
N ILE A 493 21.28 50.42 2.18
CA ILE A 493 21.47 51.02 0.86
C ILE A 493 20.12 51.48 0.28
N THR A 494 19.10 50.64 0.35
CA THR A 494 17.76 50.97 -0.19
C THR A 494 17.07 52.09 0.59
N GLU A 495 17.24 52.15 1.92
CA GLU A 495 16.78 53.29 2.74
C GLU A 495 17.48 54.60 2.36
N ALA A 496 18.80 54.57 2.17
CA ALA A 496 19.56 55.74 1.75
C ALA A 496 19.14 56.22 0.34
N ASN A 497 18.84 55.29 -0.56
CA ASN A 497 18.37 55.60 -1.91
C ASN A 497 16.97 56.21 -1.91
N LEU A 498 16.08 55.75 -1.03
CA LEU A 498 14.74 56.34 -0.89
C LEU A 498 14.82 57.80 -0.42
N ARG A 499 15.74 58.13 0.50
CA ARG A 499 15.96 59.51 0.97
C ARG A 499 16.47 60.45 -0.11
N LYS A 500 17.13 59.92 -1.14
CA LYS A 500 17.71 60.66 -2.27
C LYS A 500 16.83 60.65 -3.53
N ALA A 501 15.71 59.93 -3.51
CA ALA A 501 14.84 59.79 -4.67
C ALA A 501 14.07 61.09 -4.92
N GLU A 502 14.28 61.70 -6.09
CA GLU A 502 13.60 62.93 -6.49
C GLU A 502 12.66 62.64 -7.67
N GLY A 503 11.35 62.79 -7.44
CA GLY A 503 10.31 62.58 -8.45
C GLY A 503 9.51 61.29 -8.27
N LYS A 504 8.24 61.31 -8.73
CA LYS A 504 7.24 60.25 -8.46
C LYS A 504 7.71 58.85 -8.84
N ARG A 505 8.37 58.67 -9.99
CA ARG A 505 8.81 57.35 -10.47
C ARG A 505 9.95 56.77 -9.64
N GLN A 506 10.96 57.58 -9.33
CA GLN A 506 12.10 57.15 -8.50
C GLN A 506 11.66 56.80 -7.08
N VAL A 507 10.70 57.55 -6.52
CA VAL A 507 10.12 57.25 -5.20
C VAL A 507 9.38 55.91 -5.21
N ILE A 508 8.66 55.57 -6.28
CA ILE A 508 7.95 54.28 -6.39
C ILE A 508 8.94 53.11 -6.49
N GLU A 509 9.94 53.21 -7.36
CA GLU A 509 10.96 52.16 -7.54
C GLU A 509 11.80 51.96 -6.26
N ALA A 510 12.18 53.05 -5.59
CA ALA A 510 12.90 52.99 -4.32
C ALA A 510 12.04 52.37 -3.19
N ASN A 511 10.74 52.68 -3.12
CA ASN A 511 9.84 52.05 -2.16
C ASN A 511 9.65 50.55 -2.41
N LEU A 512 9.60 50.12 -3.67
CA LEU A 512 9.51 48.70 -4.02
C LEU A 512 10.79 47.96 -3.61
N ALA A 513 11.95 48.52 -3.91
CA ALA A 513 13.25 47.96 -3.52
C ALA A 513 13.39 47.87 -1.99
N LEU A 514 12.96 48.91 -1.28
CA LEU A 514 12.96 48.93 0.19
C LEU A 514 12.06 47.83 0.77
N ARG A 515 10.84 47.66 0.23
CA ARG A 515 9.93 46.58 0.66
C ARG A 515 10.57 45.20 0.49
N ARG A 516 11.20 44.93 -0.67
CA ARG A 516 11.90 43.67 -0.93
C ARG A 516 13.04 43.42 0.07
N ALA A 517 13.89 44.42 0.28
CA ALA A 517 15.02 44.31 1.21
C ALA A 517 14.55 44.05 2.64
N ARG A 518 13.48 44.74 3.08
CA ARG A 518 12.89 44.57 4.41
C ARG A 518 12.31 43.17 4.59
N THR A 519 11.62 42.64 3.58
CA THR A 519 11.08 41.27 3.61
C THR A 519 12.19 40.23 3.70
N ARG A 520 13.33 40.41 3.01
CA ARG A 520 14.48 39.49 3.11
C ARG A 520 15.05 39.45 4.54
N VAL A 521 15.23 40.61 5.17
CA VAL A 521 15.70 40.71 6.58
C VAL A 521 14.71 40.08 7.56
N GLU A 522 13.41 40.32 7.37
CA GLU A 522 12.39 39.77 8.25
C GLU A 522 12.26 38.24 8.07
N ALA A 523 12.48 37.72 6.87
CA ALA A 523 12.49 36.28 6.61
C ALA A 523 13.73 35.56 7.17
N SER A 524 14.87 36.24 7.30
CA SER A 524 16.12 35.64 7.82
C SER A 524 16.15 35.52 9.35
N ASN A 525 15.25 36.21 10.07
CA ASN A 525 15.20 36.14 11.53
C ASN A 525 14.36 34.93 12.01
N PRO A 526 14.91 34.04 12.86
CA PRO A 526 14.14 32.96 13.44
C PRO A 526 13.04 33.51 14.38
N ILE A 527 11.83 32.97 14.24
CA ILE A 527 10.68 33.36 15.03
C ILE A 527 10.87 32.88 16.47
N SER A 528 10.86 33.82 17.42
CA SER A 528 10.48 33.55 18.82
C SER A 528 9.01 33.98 18.97
N LEU A 529 8.08 33.03 18.88
CA LEU A 529 6.66 33.22 19.19
C LEU A 529 6.26 32.27 20.31
#